data_AF-G5K442-F1
#
_entry.id   AF-G5K442-F1
#
_cell.length_a   1.000
_cell.length_b   1.000
_cell.length_c   1.000
_cell.angle_alpha   90.00
_cell.angle_beta   90.00
_cell.angle_gamma   90.00
#
_symmetry.space_group_name_H-M   'P 1'
#
loop_
_entity.id
_entity.type
_entity.pdbx_description
1 polymer ?
#
loop_
_entity_poly.entity_id
_entity_poly.type
_entity_poly.pdbx_seq_one_letter_code
_entity_poly.pdbx_strand_id
1 'polypeptide(L)' 'MIIRDQAGRTQVVTPESLGGHVNPNGTVTITDSTGAKKTLPKTGDKQSVLGYLGMMLISVLGYAVKKKVSH' A
#
# COMPACT_ATOMS: atom_id res chain seq x y z
N MET A 1 -16.01 -8.95 20.41
CA MET A 1 -16.59 -9.91 19.43
C MET A 1 -16.40 -11.30 20.00
N ILE A 2 -17.39 -12.19 19.88
CA ILE A 2 -17.30 -13.54 20.44
C ILE A 2 -16.91 -14.49 19.30
N ILE A 3 -15.77 -15.17 19.42
CA ILE A 3 -15.34 -16.19 18.47
C ILE A 3 -15.53 -17.56 19.11
N ARG A 4 -16.07 -18.52 18.35
CA ARG A 4 -16.14 -19.93 18.70
C ARG A 4 -15.00 -20.66 17.99
N ASP A 5 -14.10 -21.28 18.74
CA ASP A 5 -12.99 -22.07 18.18
C ASP A 5 -13.49 -23.42 17.64
N GLN A 6 -12.62 -24.17 16.93
CA GLN A 6 -12.95 -25.49 16.38
C GLN A 6 -13.25 -26.56 17.46
N ALA A 7 -12.91 -26.28 18.72
CA ALA A 7 -13.22 -27.11 19.87
C ALA A 7 -14.51 -26.66 20.59
N GLY A 8 -15.27 -25.72 20.02
CA GLY A 8 -16.55 -25.24 20.53
C GLY A 8 -16.43 -24.28 21.71
N ARG A 9 -15.22 -23.83 22.07
CA ARG A 9 -15.00 -22.90 23.18
C ARG A 9 -15.21 -21.47 22.70
N THR A 10 -15.77 -20.67 23.60
CA THR A 10 -16.21 -19.32 23.28
C THR A 10 -15.22 -18.35 23.94
N GLN A 11 -14.49 -17.58 23.13
CA GLN A 11 -13.46 -16.66 23.62
C GLN A 11 -13.85 -15.20 23.30
N VAL A 12 -13.77 -14.34 24.32
CA VAL A 12 -14.04 -12.91 24.20
C VAL A 12 -12.76 -12.23 23.78
N VAL A 13 -12.68 -11.86 22.49
CA VAL A 13 -11.54 -11.15 21.94
C VAL A 13 -11.91 -9.69 21.70
N THR A 14 -10.97 -8.81 22.04
CA THR A 14 -11.11 -7.38 21.76
C THR A 14 -10.79 -7.10 20.29
N PRO A 15 -11.45 -6.11 19.65
CA PRO A 15 -11.24 -5.81 18.24
C PRO A 15 -9.77 -5.51 17.89
N GLU A 16 -8.97 -5.00 18.84
CA GLU A 16 -7.55 -4.71 18.60
C GLU A 16 -6.72 -5.98 18.31
N SER A 17 -7.18 -7.16 18.76
CA SER A 17 -6.50 -8.43 18.54
C SER A 17 -6.70 -8.99 17.12
N LEU A 18 -7.73 -8.52 16.41
CA LEU A 18 -8.12 -9.00 15.07
C LEU A 18 -8.01 -7.92 14.00
N GLY A 19 -7.89 -6.65 14.41
CA GLY A 19 -7.75 -5.52 13.51
C GLY A 19 -6.34 -5.44 12.93
N GLY A 20 -6.26 -5.02 11.67
CA GLY A 20 -4.98 -4.69 11.05
C GLY A 20 -4.40 -3.41 11.67
N HIS A 21 -3.14 -3.45 12.12
CA HIS A 21 -2.42 -2.29 12.64
C HIS A 21 -1.52 -1.69 11.57
N VAL A 22 -1.63 -0.38 11.33
CA VAL A 22 -0.69 0.35 10.47
C VAL A 22 0.56 0.68 11.29
N ASN A 23 1.70 0.18 10.85
CA ASN A 23 2.98 0.43 11.51
C ASN A 23 3.52 1.82 11.14
N PRO A 24 4.43 2.41 11.95
CA PRO A 24 5.10 3.67 11.62
C PRO A 24 5.87 3.61 10.29
N ASN A 25 6.37 2.42 9.94
CA ASN A 25 7.00 2.14 8.65
C ASN A 25 5.98 1.87 7.52
N GLY A 26 4.71 2.26 7.69
CA GLY A 26 3.56 2.22 6.77
C GLY A 26 3.09 0.85 6.28
N THR A 27 3.69 -0.24 6.76
CA THR A 27 3.20 -1.60 6.51
C THR A 27 1.95 -1.89 7.34
N VAL A 28 1.15 -2.87 6.91
CA VAL A 28 -0.06 -3.26 7.65
C VAL A 28 0.14 -4.64 8.25
N THR A 29 0.03 -4.76 9.57
CA THR A 29 0.08 -6.06 10.27
C THR A 29 -1.34 -6.56 10.49
N ILE A 30 -1.69 -7.72 9.95
CA ILE A 30 -2.97 -8.37 10.16
C ILE A 30 -2.74 -9.64 10.99
N THR A 31 -3.58 -9.86 12.01
CA THR A 31 -3.67 -11.16 12.69
C THR A 31 -4.63 -12.02 11.88
N ASP A 32 -4.13 -13.13 11.32
CA ASP A 32 -4.98 -14.05 10.56
C ASP A 32 -5.92 -14.85 11.47
N SER A 33 -6.85 -15.61 10.87
CA SER A 33 -7.82 -16.43 11.61
C SER A 33 -7.19 -17.53 12.46
N THR A 34 -5.89 -17.78 12.30
CA THR A 34 -5.11 -18.74 13.08
C THR A 34 -4.34 -18.08 14.23
N GLY A 35 -4.42 -16.76 14.37
CA GLY A 35 -3.70 -15.98 15.37
C GLY A 35 -2.27 -15.60 14.96
N ALA A 36 -1.84 -15.93 13.74
CA ALA A 36 -0.51 -15.59 13.27
C ALA A 36 -0.49 -14.15 12.72
N LYS A 37 0.56 -13.39 13.10
CA LYS A 37 0.76 -12.02 12.63
C LYS A 37 1.43 -12.04 11.26
N LYS A 38 0.78 -11.46 10.25
CA LYS A 38 1.34 -11.27 8.91
C LYS A 38 1.42 -9.80 8.55
N THR A 39 2.61 -9.35 8.18
CA THR A 39 2.85 -7.95 7.78
C THR A 39 2.87 -7.84 6.26
N LEU A 40 1.97 -7.01 5.73
CA LEU A 40 1.89 -6.70 4.31
C LEU A 40 2.70 -5.44 3.99
N PRO A 41 3.41 -5.40 2.84
CA PRO A 41 4.17 -4.24 2.42
C PRO A 41 3.26 -3.02 2.17
N LYS A 42 3.84 -1.82 2.21
CA LYS A 42 3.13 -0.59 1.84
C LYS A 42 2.55 -0.74 0.43
N THR A 43 1.24 -0.52 0.29
CA THR A 43 0.62 -0.48 -1.04
C THR A 43 0.56 0.98 -1.48
N GLY A 44 1.10 1.29 -2.66
CA GLY A 44 1.01 2.64 -3.25
C GLY A 44 2.17 3.58 -2.96
N ASP A 45 3.40 3.09 -2.75
CA ASP A 45 4.60 3.94 -2.91
C ASP A 45 4.72 4.35 -4.39
N LYS A 46 4.04 5.45 -4.74
CA LYS A 46 3.96 6.01 -6.09
C LYS A 46 5.10 7.00 -6.32
N GLN A 47 6.35 6.57 -6.17
CA GLN A 47 7.39 7.20 -6.98
C GLN A 47 7.14 6.73 -8.41
N SER A 48 6.22 7.41 -9.08
CA SER A 48 5.69 7.00 -10.37
C SER A 48 6.79 7.15 -11.40
N VAL A 49 7.50 6.05 -11.67
CA VAL A 49 8.48 5.96 -12.77
C VAL A 49 7.83 6.43 -14.07
N LEU A 50 6.53 6.14 -14.25
CA LEU A 50 5.73 6.65 -15.37
C LEU A 50 5.59 8.18 -15.36
N GLY A 51 5.43 8.80 -14.18
CA GLY A 51 5.42 10.26 -14.04
C GLY A 51 6.78 10.88 -14.40
N TYR A 52 7.88 10.26 -14.00
CA TYR A 52 9.23 10.70 -14.37
C TYR A 52 9.50 10.57 -15.86
N LEU A 53 9.17 9.42 -16.45
CA LEU A 53 9.29 9.18 -17.89
C LEU A 53 8.38 10.11 -18.70
N GLY A 54 7.15 10.37 -18.23
CA GLY A 54 6.25 11.33 -18.85
C GLY A 54 6.83 12.74 -18.88
N MET A 55 7.40 13.21 -17.77
CA MET A 55 8.03 14.53 -17.70
C MET A 55 9.24 14.63 -18.64
N MET A 56 10.05 13.57 -18.73
CA MET A 56 11.20 13.51 -19.63
C MET A 56 10.77 13.62 -21.10
N LEU A 57 9.75 12.85 -21.50
CA LEU A 57 9.22 12.88 -22.87
C LEU A 57 8.63 14.27 -23.22
N ILE A 58 7.84 14.87 -22.33
CA ILE A 58 7.29 16.22 -22.52
C ILE A 58 8.42 17.25 -22.69
N SER A 59 9.49 17.13 -21.91
CA SER A 59 10.64 18.04 -21.99
C SER A 59 11.34 17.96 -23.35
N VAL A 60 11.56 16.75 -23.86
CA VAL A 60 12.18 16.51 -25.17
C VAL A 60 11.29 17.03 -26.30
N LEU A 61 9.99 16.72 -26.26
CA LEU A 61 9.02 17.20 -27.25
C LEU A 61 8.87 18.72 -27.22
N GLY A 62 8.80 19.32 -26.04
CA GLY A 62 8.73 20.78 -25.86
C GLY A 62 9.94 21.51 -26.44
N TYR A 63 11.15 20.95 -26.26
CA TYR A 63 12.36 21.49 -26.87
C TYR A 63 12.34 21.40 -28.41
N ALA A 64 11.91 20.27 -28.96
CA ALA A 64 11.79 20.07 -30.41
C ALA A 64 10.77 21.04 -31.04
N VAL A 65 9.62 21.26 -30.39
CA VAL A 65 8.60 22.23 -30.84
C VAL A 65 9.14 23.65 -30.76
N LYS A 66 9.75 24.06 -29.64
CA LYS A 66 10.34 25.40 -29.49
C LYS A 66 11.40 25.68 -30.57
N LYS A 67 12.22 24.68 -30.91
CA LYS A 67 13.23 24.79 -31.97
C LYS A 67 12.61 24.96 -33.36
N LYS A 68 11.45 24.35 -33.64
CA LYS A 68 10.73 24.52 -34.92
C LYS A 68 9.97 25.84 -35.03
N VAL A 69 9.46 26.38 -33.91
CA VAL A 69 8.68 27.64 -33.90
C VAL A 69 9.58 28.87 -33.89
N SER A 70 10.82 28.73 -33.42
CA SER A 70 11.81 29.83 -33.36
C SER A 70 12.65 29.99 -34.63
N HIS A 71 12.26 29.35 -35.74
CA HIS A 71 12.93 29.39 -37.04
C HIS A 71 11.93 29.73 -38.14
#